data_AF-A0A1E4ZP94-F1
#
_entry.id   AF-A0A1E4ZP94-F1
#
_cell.length_a   1.000
_cell.length_b   1.000
_cell.length_c   1.000
_cell.angle_alpha   90.00
_cell.angle_beta   90.00
_cell.angle_gamma   90.00
#
_symmetry.space_group_name_H-M   'P 1'
#
loop_
_entity.id
_entity.type
_entity.pdbx_description
1 polymer ?
#
loop_
_entity_poly.entity_id
_entity_poly.type
_entity_poly.pdbx_seq_one_letter_code
_entity_poly.pdbx_strand_id
1 'polypeptide(L)'
;MPFISDEELLDFKVQIDDANEEKRVTNYAHNKALREEKENTQKFKIATIILGIIAALGVAGTVYFMNFSTPDNMITKKESNAQVNALNTKIAGLEDTIKSLSMDQEINSSNTDSENKASLQNELIYAVQIGAFQQKDLSMYSEKFVNFKEIKAGNFNKYALGNFATLDEAKKFRRELVSLGFKKAFIASYQNGERLKIEEAW
;
A
#
# COMPACT_ATOMS: atom_id res chain seq x y z
N MET A 1 -63.47 -85.78 -15.39
CA MET A 1 -62.66 -84.55 -15.51
C MET A 1 -62.82 -83.79 -14.22
N PRO A 2 -61.74 -83.32 -13.56
CA PRO A 2 -61.90 -82.46 -12.40
C PRO A 2 -62.62 -81.17 -12.85
N PHE A 3 -63.70 -80.81 -12.17
CA PHE A 3 -64.48 -79.60 -12.44
C PHE A 3 -64.12 -78.58 -11.36
N ILE A 4 -63.77 -77.37 -11.80
CA ILE A 4 -63.60 -76.23 -10.90
C ILE A 4 -65.00 -75.77 -10.45
N SER A 5 -65.15 -75.57 -9.15
CA SER A 5 -66.37 -75.01 -8.57
C SER A 5 -66.43 -73.50 -8.82
N ASP A 6 -67.65 -72.93 -8.86
CA ASP A 6 -67.84 -71.49 -9.04
C ASP A 6 -67.13 -70.66 -7.94
N GLU A 7 -66.96 -71.25 -6.75
CA GLU A 7 -66.23 -70.67 -5.61
C GLU A 7 -64.72 -70.59 -5.87
N GLU A 8 -64.11 -71.68 -6.35
CA GLU A 8 -62.68 -71.68 -6.76
C GLU A 8 -62.41 -70.70 -7.91
N LEU A 9 -63.36 -70.57 -8.83
CA LEU A 9 -63.27 -69.65 -9.96
C LEU A 9 -63.33 -68.18 -9.51
N LEU A 10 -64.13 -67.90 -8.47
CA LEU A 10 -64.20 -66.58 -7.85
C LEU A 10 -62.91 -66.24 -7.08
N ASP A 11 -62.38 -67.18 -6.32
CA ASP A 11 -61.12 -67.01 -5.57
C ASP A 11 -59.94 -66.72 -6.51
N PHE A 12 -59.83 -67.45 -7.62
CA PHE A 12 -58.82 -67.17 -8.65
C PHE A 12 -58.94 -65.77 -9.22
N LYS A 13 -60.17 -65.27 -9.41
CA LYS A 13 -60.38 -63.93 -9.95
C LYS A 13 -59.93 -62.85 -8.97
N VAL A 14 -60.28 -63.00 -7.69
CA VAL A 14 -59.83 -62.11 -6.62
C VAL A 14 -58.31 -62.11 -6.54
N GLN A 15 -57.68 -63.29 -6.55
CA GLN A 15 -56.22 -63.41 -6.50
C GLN A 15 -55.53 -62.75 -7.71
N ILE A 16 -56.10 -62.87 -8.92
CA ILE A 16 -55.57 -62.22 -10.12
C ILE A 16 -55.69 -60.69 -10.00
N ASP A 17 -56.81 -60.20 -9.50
CA ASP A 17 -57.05 -58.77 -9.31
C ASP A 17 -56.08 -58.20 -8.25
N ASP A 18 -55.94 -58.85 -7.11
CA ASP A 18 -54.98 -58.49 -6.05
C ASP A 18 -53.54 -58.48 -6.58
N ALA A 19 -53.13 -59.54 -7.30
CA ALA A 19 -51.78 -59.62 -7.88
C ALA A 19 -51.54 -58.53 -8.94
N ASN A 20 -52.57 -58.12 -9.68
CA ASN A 20 -52.47 -57.01 -10.63
C ASN A 20 -52.39 -55.66 -9.91
N GLU A 21 -53.12 -55.48 -8.81
CA GLU A 21 -53.01 -54.28 -7.98
C GLU A 21 -51.63 -54.16 -7.34
N GLU A 22 -51.09 -55.23 -6.77
CA GLU A 22 -49.73 -55.26 -6.24
C GLU A 22 -48.70 -54.90 -7.31
N LYS A 23 -48.83 -55.44 -8.53
CA LYS A 23 -47.98 -55.05 -9.67
C LYS A 23 -48.11 -53.57 -10.01
N ARG A 24 -49.30 -52.99 -9.93
CA ARG A 24 -49.49 -51.55 -10.20
C ARG A 24 -48.87 -50.69 -9.11
N VAL A 25 -49.05 -51.04 -7.85
CA VAL A 25 -48.49 -50.31 -6.70
C VAL A 25 -46.97 -50.39 -6.71
N THR A 26 -46.41 -51.57 -6.92
CA THR A 26 -44.95 -51.77 -7.01
C THR A 26 -44.34 -51.04 -8.20
N ASN A 27 -44.96 -51.12 -9.39
CA ASN A 27 -44.51 -50.36 -10.55
C ASN A 27 -44.60 -48.85 -10.32
N TYR A 28 -45.64 -48.36 -9.66
CA TYR A 28 -45.76 -46.95 -9.32
C TYR A 28 -44.67 -46.50 -8.34
N ALA A 29 -44.46 -47.26 -7.26
CA ALA A 29 -43.41 -46.98 -6.27
C ALA A 29 -42.01 -47.01 -6.90
N HIS A 30 -41.73 -48.02 -7.74
CA HIS A 30 -40.46 -48.15 -8.45
C HIS A 30 -40.22 -46.98 -9.41
N ASN A 31 -41.20 -46.63 -10.25
CA ASN A 31 -41.08 -45.50 -11.17
C ASN A 31 -40.97 -44.16 -10.45
N LYS A 32 -41.64 -43.99 -9.31
CA LYS A 32 -41.50 -42.80 -8.46
C LYS A 32 -40.08 -42.69 -7.90
N ALA A 33 -39.54 -43.79 -7.34
CA ALA A 33 -38.17 -43.83 -6.82
C ALA A 33 -37.13 -43.56 -7.92
N LEU A 34 -37.27 -44.17 -9.10
CA LEU A 34 -36.39 -43.92 -10.24
C LEU A 34 -36.42 -42.45 -10.71
N ARG A 35 -37.59 -41.82 -10.68
CA ARG A 35 -37.73 -40.40 -11.03
C ARG A 35 -37.03 -39.50 -10.02
N GLU A 36 -37.19 -39.78 -8.74
CA GLU A 36 -36.57 -39.04 -7.65
C GLU A 36 -35.04 -39.20 -7.66
N GLU A 37 -34.54 -40.41 -7.88
CA GLU A 37 -33.10 -40.68 -8.04
C GLU A 37 -32.53 -39.98 -9.28
N LYS A 38 -33.22 -40.03 -10.42
CA LYS A 38 -32.83 -39.29 -11.64
C LYS A 38 -32.83 -37.78 -11.40
N GLU A 39 -33.81 -37.23 -10.72
CA GLU A 39 -33.86 -35.81 -10.40
C GLU A 39 -32.68 -35.40 -9.49
N ASN A 40 -32.41 -36.18 -8.44
CA ASN A 40 -31.32 -35.93 -7.51
C ASN A 40 -29.94 -36.06 -8.19
N THR A 41 -29.74 -37.05 -9.05
CA THR A 41 -28.50 -37.19 -9.82
C THR A 41 -28.29 -36.06 -10.81
N GLN A 42 -29.35 -35.56 -11.45
CA GLN A 42 -29.26 -34.40 -12.34
C GLN A 42 -28.93 -33.12 -11.57
N LYS A 43 -29.60 -32.87 -10.43
CA LYS A 43 -29.26 -31.76 -9.53
C LYS A 43 -27.82 -31.82 -9.06
N PHE A 44 -27.32 -33.01 -8.70
CA PHE A 44 -25.93 -33.22 -8.28
C PHE A 44 -24.92 -32.95 -9.41
N LYS A 45 -25.21 -33.40 -10.64
CA LYS A 45 -24.38 -33.10 -11.83
C LYS A 45 -24.29 -31.60 -12.09
N ILE A 46 -25.42 -30.89 -12.04
CA ILE A 46 -25.46 -29.44 -12.21
C ILE A 46 -24.68 -28.74 -11.10
N ALA A 47 -24.86 -29.15 -9.85
CA ALA A 47 -24.12 -28.59 -8.71
C ALA A 47 -22.61 -28.78 -8.85
N THR A 48 -22.17 -29.94 -9.36
CA THR A 48 -20.74 -30.23 -9.60
C THR A 48 -20.16 -29.34 -10.69
N ILE A 49 -20.90 -29.10 -11.77
CA ILE A 49 -20.49 -28.17 -12.84
C ILE A 49 -20.35 -26.75 -12.30
N ILE A 50 -21.33 -26.28 -11.52
CA ILE A 50 -21.30 -24.94 -10.90
C ILE A 50 -20.12 -24.81 -9.94
N LEU A 51 -19.86 -25.83 -9.11
CA LEU A 51 -18.72 -25.83 -8.19
C LEU A 51 -17.38 -25.76 -8.94
N GLY A 52 -17.26 -26.46 -10.07
CA GLY A 52 -16.07 -26.39 -10.93
C GLY A 52 -15.86 -24.99 -11.53
N ILE A 53 -16.93 -24.33 -11.97
CA ILE A 53 -16.86 -22.95 -12.48
C ILE A 53 -16.43 -21.98 -11.37
N ILE A 54 -17.01 -22.09 -10.17
CA ILE A 54 -16.66 -21.25 -9.02
C ILE A 54 -15.19 -21.47 -8.63
N ALA A 55 -14.71 -22.71 -8.61
CA ALA A 55 -13.31 -23.03 -8.32
C ALA A 55 -12.37 -22.42 -9.38
N ALA A 56 -12.70 -22.54 -10.67
CA ALA A 56 -11.92 -21.98 -11.76
C ALA A 56 -11.85 -20.45 -11.71
N LEU A 57 -12.98 -19.78 -11.43
CA LEU A 57 -13.03 -18.33 -11.24
C LEU A 57 -12.25 -17.88 -9.99
N GLY A 58 -12.30 -18.67 -8.92
CA GLY A 58 -11.50 -18.44 -7.72
C GLY A 58 -9.99 -18.47 -8.01
N VAL A 59 -9.52 -19.49 -8.73
CA VAL A 59 -8.11 -19.60 -9.14
C VAL A 59 -7.70 -18.48 -10.08
N ALA A 60 -8.53 -18.15 -11.08
CA ALA A 60 -8.25 -17.03 -11.98
C ALA A 60 -8.21 -15.69 -11.22
N GLY A 61 -9.13 -15.51 -10.27
CA GLY A 61 -9.21 -14.33 -9.41
C GLY A 61 -7.98 -14.18 -8.51
N THR A 62 -7.50 -15.27 -7.90
CA THR A 62 -6.28 -15.21 -7.06
C THR A 62 -5.03 -14.92 -7.89
N VAL A 63 -4.91 -15.48 -9.09
CA VAL A 63 -3.80 -15.17 -10.03
C VAL A 63 -3.84 -13.72 -10.49
N TYR A 64 -5.02 -13.21 -10.85
CA TYR A 64 -5.17 -11.80 -11.22
C TYR A 64 -4.87 -10.86 -10.04
N PHE A 65 -5.38 -11.19 -8.85
CA PHE A 65 -5.15 -10.42 -7.64
C PHE A 65 -3.67 -10.41 -7.21
N MET A 66 -2.96 -11.53 -7.36
CA MET A 66 -1.51 -11.58 -7.14
C MET A 66 -0.77 -10.67 -8.13
N ASN A 67 -1.09 -10.72 -9.43
CA ASN A 67 -0.47 -9.83 -10.41
C ASN A 67 -0.80 -8.34 -10.17
N PHE A 68 -2.00 -8.02 -9.69
CA PHE A 68 -2.42 -6.64 -9.41
C PHE A 68 -1.85 -6.11 -8.09
N SER A 69 -1.65 -6.97 -7.10
CA SER A 69 -1.22 -6.59 -5.74
C SER A 69 0.27 -6.78 -5.48
N THR A 70 1.05 -7.29 -6.44
CA THR A 70 2.51 -7.24 -6.39
C THR A 70 2.97 -5.87 -6.90
N PRO A 71 3.37 -4.93 -6.03
CA PRO A 71 4.05 -3.73 -6.50
C PRO A 71 5.37 -4.14 -7.19
N ASP A 72 5.72 -3.48 -8.29
CA ASP A 72 6.98 -3.64 -9.06
C ASP A 72 8.27 -3.53 -8.22
N ASN A 73 8.14 -3.15 -6.93
CA ASN A 73 9.21 -2.93 -5.98
C ASN A 73 9.41 -4.10 -4.99
N MET A 74 9.01 -5.33 -5.32
CA MET A 74 9.46 -6.50 -4.55
C MET A 74 10.93 -6.77 -4.85
N ILE A 75 11.80 -6.02 -4.16
CA ILE A 75 13.24 -6.24 -4.12
C ILE A 75 13.46 -7.68 -3.66
N THR A 76 13.95 -8.53 -4.58
CA THR A 76 14.37 -9.89 -4.23
C THR A 76 15.43 -9.75 -3.13
N LYS A 77 15.39 -10.54 -2.04
CA LYS A 77 16.37 -10.46 -0.93
C LYS A 77 17.84 -10.36 -1.40
N LYS A 78 18.14 -10.91 -2.58
CA LYS A 78 19.44 -10.84 -3.27
C LYS A 78 19.83 -9.40 -3.69
N GLU A 79 18.91 -8.61 -4.23
CA GLU A 79 19.13 -7.22 -4.64
C GLU A 79 19.20 -6.27 -3.45
N SER A 80 18.40 -6.50 -2.40
CA SER A 80 18.48 -5.74 -1.15
C SER A 80 19.85 -5.88 -0.49
N ASN A 81 20.41 -7.10 -0.46
CA ASN A 81 21.73 -7.35 0.12
C ASN A 81 22.85 -6.72 -0.72
N ALA A 82 22.74 -6.74 -2.05
CA ALA A 82 23.69 -6.08 -2.93
C ALA A 82 23.69 -4.55 -2.73
N GLN A 83 22.50 -3.95 -2.58
CA GLN A 83 22.35 -2.52 -2.35
C GLN A 83 22.83 -2.10 -0.95
N VAL A 84 22.59 -2.93 0.08
CA VAL A 84 23.11 -2.72 1.44
C VAL A 84 24.64 -2.80 1.45
N ASN A 85 25.25 -3.76 0.75
CA ASN A 85 26.71 -3.84 0.64
C ASN A 85 27.31 -2.64 -0.11
N ALA A 86 26.65 -2.17 -1.16
CA ALA A 86 27.05 -0.96 -1.88
C ALA A 86 26.92 0.32 -1.02
N LEU A 87 25.94 0.38 -0.12
CA LEU A 87 25.79 1.48 0.84
C LEU A 87 26.85 1.40 1.94
N ASN A 88 27.12 0.22 2.50
CA ASN A 88 28.13 0.02 3.54
C ASN A 88 29.54 0.38 3.04
N THR A 89 29.88 0.04 1.79
CA THR A 89 31.17 0.41 1.17
C THR A 89 31.29 1.92 0.96
N LYS A 90 30.21 2.61 0.59
CA LYS A 90 30.19 4.08 0.51
C LYS A 90 30.32 4.74 1.89
N ILE A 91 29.66 4.19 2.92
CA ILE A 91 29.76 4.68 4.29
C ILE A 91 31.21 4.56 4.78
N ALA A 92 31.86 3.41 4.60
CA ALA A 92 33.26 3.22 4.97
C ALA A 92 34.19 4.22 4.25
N GLY A 93 33.99 4.46 2.95
CA GLY A 93 34.78 5.45 2.22
C GLY A 93 34.55 6.90 2.69
N LEU A 94 33.32 7.24 3.07
CA LEU A 94 32.99 8.55 3.66
C LEU A 94 33.60 8.69 5.05
N GLU A 95 33.61 7.64 5.86
CA GLU A 95 34.28 7.62 7.17
C GLU A 95 35.78 7.84 7.04
N ASP A 96 36.45 7.19 6.08
CA ASP A 96 37.88 7.42 5.80
C ASP A 96 38.16 8.84 5.28
N THR A 97 37.25 9.40 4.49
CA THR A 97 37.33 10.78 4.00
C THR A 97 37.15 11.78 5.15
N ILE A 98 36.18 11.55 6.03
CA ILE A 98 35.96 12.37 7.23
C ILE A 98 37.17 12.28 8.16
N LYS A 99 37.74 11.08 8.34
CA LYS A 99 38.91 10.86 9.20
C LYS A 99 40.14 11.61 8.67
N SER A 100 40.42 11.53 7.37
CA SER A 100 41.52 12.29 6.76
C SER A 100 41.30 13.79 6.84
N LEU A 101 40.09 14.29 6.58
CA LEU A 101 39.74 15.70 6.75
C LEU A 101 39.86 16.18 8.21
N SER A 102 39.49 15.34 9.18
CA SER A 102 39.63 15.67 10.61
C SER A 102 41.09 15.66 11.07
N MET A 103 41.93 14.77 10.52
CA MET A 103 43.38 14.76 10.76
C MET A 103 44.08 15.97 10.14
N ASP A 104 43.63 16.45 8.97
CA ASP A 104 44.10 17.71 8.39
C ASP A 104 43.61 18.95 9.17
N GLN A 105 42.43 18.87 9.82
CA GLN A 105 41.94 19.92 10.72
C GLN A 105 42.70 19.97 12.06
N GLU A 106 43.12 18.84 12.64
CA GLU A 106 43.89 18.85 13.90
C GLU A 106 45.29 19.45 13.74
N ILE A 107 45.92 19.33 12.56
CA ILE A 107 47.23 19.97 12.28
C ILE A 107 47.09 21.50 12.14
N ASN A 108 45.89 22.02 11.81
CA ASN A 108 45.60 23.46 11.74
C ASN A 108 44.87 24.04 12.97
N SER A 109 44.45 23.22 13.93
CA SER A 109 43.64 23.65 15.09
C SER A 109 44.45 23.97 16.36
N SER A 110 45.72 24.31 16.22
CA SER A 110 46.48 24.96 17.31
C SER A 110 46.31 26.48 17.33
N ASN A 111 45.36 27.04 16.57
CA ASN A 111 44.86 28.39 16.71
C ASN A 111 43.39 28.45 16.29
N THR A 112 42.49 28.76 17.23
CA THR A 112 41.06 29.19 17.11
C THR A 112 39.98 28.27 17.70
N ASP A 113 40.09 28.00 19.01
CA ASP A 113 38.92 27.77 19.87
C ASP A 113 38.26 29.10 20.25
N SER A 114 37.42 29.63 19.37
CA SER A 114 36.32 30.57 19.63
C SER A 114 35.92 31.23 18.32
N GLU A 115 34.62 31.44 18.13
CA GLU A 115 34.02 32.19 17.01
C GLU A 115 33.79 31.43 15.71
N ASN A 116 32.78 30.56 15.70
CA ASN A 116 31.97 30.35 14.50
C ASN A 116 30.45 30.43 14.83
N LYS A 117 30.07 31.46 15.59
CA LYS A 117 28.92 32.27 15.19
C LYS A 117 29.45 33.30 14.21
N ALA A 118 29.85 32.85 13.02
CA ALA A 118 30.14 33.76 11.93
C ALA A 118 28.86 34.55 11.70
N SER A 119 28.91 35.80 12.11
CA SER A 119 27.80 36.71 12.06
C SER A 119 27.42 36.84 10.57
N LEU A 120 26.30 36.26 10.17
CA LEU A 120 25.64 36.51 8.88
C LEU A 120 25.07 37.96 8.85
N GLN A 121 25.77 38.89 9.50
CA GLN A 121 25.52 40.30 9.43
C GLN A 121 25.93 40.75 8.04
N ASN A 122 24.91 41.15 7.28
CA ASN A 122 24.92 41.77 5.97
C ASN A 122 24.80 40.84 4.74
N GLU A 123 24.72 39.51 4.91
CA GLU A 123 24.55 38.59 3.77
C GLU A 123 23.07 38.34 3.41
N LEU A 124 22.76 38.34 2.12
CA LEU A 124 21.42 38.06 1.59
C LEU A 124 21.21 36.55 1.47
N ILE A 125 20.24 36.02 2.20
CA ILE A 125 19.95 34.59 2.27
C ILE A 125 18.56 34.33 1.71
N TYR A 126 18.42 33.35 0.85
CA TYR A 126 17.14 32.89 0.32
C TYR A 126 16.67 31.65 1.07
N ALA A 127 15.40 31.63 1.48
CA ALA A 127 14.79 30.47 2.13
C ALA A 127 13.41 30.19 1.54
N VAL A 128 13.01 28.91 1.52
CA VAL A 128 11.72 28.49 0.97
C VAL A 128 10.72 28.31 2.10
N GLN A 129 9.72 29.18 2.17
CA GLN A 129 8.65 29.07 3.17
C GLN A 129 7.60 28.06 2.72
N ILE A 130 7.36 27.04 3.55
CA ILE A 130 6.41 25.94 3.25
C ILE A 130 5.02 26.16 3.84
N GLY A 131 4.88 27.07 4.82
CA GLY A 131 3.59 27.34 5.44
C GLY A 131 3.61 28.37 6.56
N ALA A 132 2.42 28.77 6.98
CA ALA A 132 2.18 29.51 8.21
C ALA A 132 1.00 28.83 8.92
N PHE A 133 1.20 28.37 10.16
CA PHE A 133 0.18 27.63 10.91
C PHE A 133 -0.11 28.33 12.25
N GLN A 134 -1.39 28.34 12.67
CA GLN A 134 -1.85 29.10 13.84
C GLN A 134 -1.67 28.36 15.18
N GLN A 135 -1.65 27.01 15.15
CA GLN A 135 -1.67 26.18 16.37
C GLN A 135 -0.73 24.96 16.31
N LYS A 136 0.11 24.87 15.28
CA LYS A 136 1.09 23.79 15.19
C LYS A 136 2.42 24.33 15.68
N ASP A 137 2.96 23.72 16.73
CA ASP A 137 4.30 24.00 17.23
C ASP A 137 5.25 22.97 16.61
N LEU A 138 6.11 23.43 15.69
CA LEU A 138 7.21 22.63 15.14
C LEU A 138 8.57 23.11 15.68
N SER A 139 8.59 23.86 16.80
CA SER A 139 9.82 24.43 17.38
C SER A 139 10.86 23.36 17.67
N MET A 140 10.40 22.18 18.12
CA MET A 140 11.23 20.98 18.40
C MET A 140 12.04 20.49 17.19
N TYR A 141 11.57 20.75 15.97
CA TYR A 141 12.31 20.41 14.75
C TYR A 141 13.23 21.56 14.32
N SER A 142 12.86 22.82 14.59
CA SER A 142 13.69 23.98 14.24
C SER A 142 15.04 24.03 14.94
N GLU A 143 15.09 23.63 16.21
CA GLU A 143 16.34 23.68 16.98
C GLU A 143 17.34 22.60 16.55
N LYS A 144 16.85 21.51 15.94
CA LYS A 144 17.69 20.36 15.53
C LYS A 144 18.15 20.44 14.08
N PHE A 145 17.44 21.20 13.23
CA PHE A 145 17.77 21.31 11.82
C PHE A 145 18.23 22.73 11.50
N VAL A 146 19.52 22.90 11.24
CA VAL A 146 20.15 24.19 10.84
C VAL A 146 19.43 24.84 9.66
N ASN A 147 18.84 24.02 8.79
CA ASN A 147 18.11 24.43 7.59
C ASN A 147 16.60 24.60 7.82
N PHE A 148 16.10 24.63 9.06
CA PHE A 148 14.68 24.86 9.35
C PHE A 148 14.54 26.06 10.29
N LYS A 149 13.90 27.13 9.79
CA LYS A 149 13.66 28.35 10.54
C LYS A 149 12.18 28.51 10.86
N GLU A 150 11.87 28.59 12.15
CA GLU A 150 10.57 29.03 12.63
C GLU A 150 10.62 30.53 12.93
N ILE A 151 9.67 31.28 12.38
CA ILE A 151 9.51 32.72 12.65
C ILE A 151 8.11 32.94 13.22
N LYS A 152 8.05 33.32 14.50
CA LYS A 152 6.80 33.67 15.17
C LYS A 152 6.34 35.04 14.69
N ALA A 153 5.13 35.12 14.15
CA ALA A 153 4.53 36.35 13.66
C ALA A 153 3.09 36.47 14.18
N GLY A 154 2.93 37.09 15.35
CA GLY A 154 1.65 37.21 16.04
C GLY A 154 1.08 35.84 16.39
N ASN A 155 -0.13 35.54 15.90
CA ASN A 155 -0.81 34.27 16.14
C ASN A 155 -0.41 33.15 15.17
N PHE A 156 0.54 33.38 14.25
CA PHE A 156 0.98 32.39 13.28
C PHE A 156 2.47 32.08 13.41
N ASN A 157 2.82 30.80 13.32
CA ASN A 157 4.18 30.32 13.17
C ASN A 157 4.48 30.10 11.69
N LYS A 158 5.48 30.81 11.17
CA LYS A 158 5.95 30.68 9.78
C LYS A 158 7.11 29.69 9.74
N TYR A 159 7.08 28.79 8.77
CA TYR A 159 8.09 27.73 8.62
C TYR A 159 8.81 27.85 7.29
N ALA A 160 10.12 28.08 7.35
CA ALA A 160 10.99 28.16 6.18
C ALA A 160 12.09 27.11 6.24
N LEU A 161 12.42 26.55 5.07
CA LEU A 161 13.47 25.55 4.90
C LEU A 161 14.54 26.05 3.93
N GLY A 162 15.78 25.69 4.27
CA GLY A 162 16.98 25.97 3.50
C GLY A 162 17.52 27.39 3.72
N ASN A 163 18.84 27.50 3.66
CA ASN A 163 19.58 28.76 3.64
C ASN A 163 20.43 28.76 2.37
N PHE A 164 19.95 29.41 1.33
CA PHE A 164 20.60 29.44 0.02
C PHE A 164 21.26 30.80 -0.22
N ALA A 165 22.45 30.80 -0.82
CA ALA A 165 23.14 32.04 -1.18
C ALA A 165 22.56 32.65 -2.47
N THR A 166 21.97 31.82 -3.34
CA THR A 166 21.40 32.26 -4.62
C THR A 166 19.92 31.95 -4.77
N LEU A 167 19.24 32.78 -5.57
CA LEU A 167 17.83 32.55 -5.91
C LEU A 167 17.62 31.26 -6.73
N ASP A 168 18.58 30.84 -7.56
CA ASP A 168 18.46 29.63 -8.39
C ASP A 168 18.48 28.34 -7.56
N GLU A 169 19.32 28.29 -6.51
CA GLU A 169 19.33 27.19 -5.55
C GLU A 169 17.99 27.09 -4.81
N ALA A 170 17.46 28.23 -4.34
CA ALA A 170 16.16 28.27 -3.70
C ALA A 170 15.03 27.83 -4.65
N LYS A 171 15.14 28.13 -5.96
CA LYS A 171 14.20 27.65 -6.99
C LYS A 171 14.28 26.14 -7.20
N LYS A 172 15.48 25.56 -7.27
CA LYS A 172 15.67 24.11 -7.36
C LYS A 172 15.02 23.41 -6.17
N PHE A 173 15.32 23.87 -4.97
CA PHE A 173 14.77 23.32 -3.74
C PHE A 173 13.24 23.48 -3.64
N ARG A 174 12.70 24.63 -4.06
CA ARG A 174 11.24 24.82 -4.14
C ARG A 174 10.59 23.78 -5.05
N ARG A 175 11.17 23.48 -6.23
CA ARG A 175 10.61 22.48 -7.15
C ARG A 175 10.55 21.09 -6.52
N GLU A 176 11.58 20.71 -5.77
CA GLU A 176 11.60 19.46 -5.00
C GLU A 176 10.50 19.46 -3.93
N LEU A 177 10.38 20.54 -3.14
CA LEU A 177 9.33 20.67 -2.13
C LEU A 177 7.91 20.63 -2.73
N VAL A 178 7.69 21.26 -3.88
CA VAL A 178 6.41 21.19 -4.60
C VAL A 178 6.12 19.75 -5.06
N SER A 179 7.14 19.05 -5.55
CA SER A 179 7.04 17.64 -5.97
C SER A 179 6.71 16.71 -4.79
N LEU A 180 7.18 17.05 -3.59
CA LEU A 180 6.85 16.37 -2.32
C LEU A 180 5.47 16.73 -1.76
N GLY A 181 4.75 17.68 -2.37
CA GLY A 181 3.38 18.04 -2.00
C GLY A 181 3.23 19.42 -1.33
N PHE A 182 4.30 20.17 -1.11
CA PHE A 182 4.25 21.53 -0.58
C PHE A 182 3.90 22.54 -1.70
N LYS A 183 2.69 22.42 -2.25
CA LYS A 183 2.23 23.18 -3.43
C LYS A 183 2.24 24.70 -3.26
N LYS A 184 2.10 25.19 -2.02
CA LYS A 184 2.08 26.62 -1.68
C LYS A 184 3.44 27.15 -1.18
N ALA A 185 4.53 26.42 -1.45
CA ALA A 185 5.86 26.86 -1.07
C ALA A 185 6.31 28.08 -1.90
N PHE A 186 6.83 29.10 -1.23
CA PHE A 186 7.29 30.35 -1.84
C PHE A 186 8.68 30.74 -1.36
N ILE A 187 9.41 31.52 -2.17
CA ILE A 187 10.79 31.91 -1.86
C ILE A 187 10.77 33.30 -1.22
N ALA A 188 11.44 33.45 -0.08
CA ALA A 188 11.64 34.72 0.58
C ALA A 188 13.13 34.98 0.81
N SER A 189 13.57 36.21 0.58
CA SER A 189 14.91 36.66 0.91
C SER A 189 14.95 37.28 2.30
N TYR A 190 16.03 37.03 3.00
CA TYR A 190 16.30 37.49 4.36
C TYR A 190 17.67 38.15 4.42
N GLN A 191 17.78 39.21 5.18
CA GLN A 191 19.05 39.87 5.49
C GLN A 191 19.04 40.20 6.98
N ASN A 192 20.14 39.92 7.69
CA ASN A 192 20.24 40.15 9.14
C ASN A 192 19.13 39.46 9.95
N GLY A 193 18.59 38.34 9.45
CA GLY A 193 17.50 37.61 10.10
C GLY A 193 16.09 38.15 9.82
N GLU A 194 15.96 39.34 9.23
CA GLU A 194 14.69 39.95 8.82
C GLU A 194 14.34 39.60 7.37
N ARG A 195 13.05 39.53 7.05
CA ARG A 195 12.58 39.28 5.67
C ARG A 195 12.69 40.56 4.86
N LEU A 196 13.41 40.49 3.74
CA LEU A 196 13.54 41.61 2.80
C LEU A 196 12.35 41.63 1.83
N LYS A 197 12.15 40.56 1.04
CA LYS A 197 11.06 40.45 0.08
C LYS A 197 10.65 39.02 -0.20
N ILE A 198 9.49 38.86 -0.83
CA ILE A 198 9.06 37.61 -1.45
C ILE A 198 9.55 37.66 -2.90
N GLU A 199 10.48 36.77 -3.25
CA GLU A 199 11.07 36.73 -4.60
C GLU A 199 10.13 36.05 -5.59
N GLU A 200 9.37 35.06 -5.13
CA GLU A 200 8.46 34.32 -5.98
C GLU A 200 7.34 33.68 -5.16
N ALA A 201 6.10 34.03 -5.50
CA ALA A 201 4.87 33.44 -4.98
C ALA A 201 3.89 33.21 -6.15
N TRP A 202 3.40 31.98 -6.29
CA TRP A 202 2.34 31.58 -7.22
C TRP A 202 1.46 30.56 -6.50
#